data_AF-A0A2T7AWK1-F1
#
_entry.id   AF-A0A2T7AWK1-F1
#
_cell.length_a   1.000
_cell.length_b   1.000
_cell.length_c   1.000
_cell.angle_alpha   90.00
_cell.angle_beta   90.00
_cell.angle_gamma   90.00
#
_symmetry.space_group_name_H-M   'P 1'
#
loop_
_entity.id
_entity.type
_entity.pdbx_description
1 polymer ?
#
loop_
_entity_poly.entity_id
_entity_poly.type
_entity_poly.pdbx_seq_one_letter_code
_entity_poly.pdbx_strand_id
1 'polypeptide(L)'
;MKLLNKTTLTVKRKIGKNGHYNQDGDWVSDTNIVTVKIKGNCQPYIKNSVKNGVQEILPNGVTLADTRILFTGAKLITGDDRVWSEADTVEVDNQDYEVFSEFDYHDQLPLTSHSEYLLIRKDKMNGQLHLN
;
A
#
# COMPACT_ATOMS: atom_id res chain seq x y z
N MET A 1 -6.20 -17.73 12.88
CA MET A 1 -4.88 -18.15 12.31
C MET A 1 -3.80 -17.17 12.71
N LYS A 2 -2.60 -17.64 13.09
CA LYS A 2 -1.46 -16.78 13.46
C LYS A 2 -0.49 -16.69 12.28
N LEU A 3 -0.06 -15.49 11.93
CA LEU A 3 1.02 -15.30 10.95
C LEU A 3 2.33 -15.87 11.50
N LEU A 4 2.94 -16.79 10.76
CA LEU A 4 4.29 -17.29 11.00
C LEU A 4 5.30 -16.28 10.42
N ASN A 5 6.44 -16.09 11.07
CA ASN A 5 7.53 -15.16 10.66
C ASN A 5 7.10 -13.70 10.42
N LYS A 6 6.97 -12.93 11.50
CA LYS A 6 6.72 -11.48 11.42
C LYS A 6 8.02 -10.69 11.48
N THR A 7 8.25 -9.79 10.53
CA THR A 7 9.31 -8.80 10.57
C THR A 7 8.78 -7.47 11.09
N THR A 8 9.68 -6.58 11.54
CA THR A 8 9.33 -5.19 11.82
C THR A 8 9.43 -4.41 10.52
N LEU A 9 8.35 -3.75 10.12
CA LEU A 9 8.30 -2.90 8.94
C LEU A 9 8.10 -1.44 9.36
N THR A 10 8.59 -0.52 8.55
CA THR A 10 8.45 0.91 8.77
C THR A 10 7.33 1.42 7.85
N VAL A 11 6.28 2.00 8.43
CA VAL A 11 5.18 2.65 7.69
C VAL A 11 5.35 4.16 7.79
N LYS A 12 5.24 4.84 6.68
CA LYS A 12 5.23 6.29 6.54
C LYS A 12 3.78 6.70 6.23
N ARG A 13 3.17 7.47 7.12
CA ARG A 13 1.79 7.96 6.98
C ARG A 13 1.80 9.47 6.86
N LYS A 14 1.16 10.00 5.82
CA LYS A 14 0.92 11.44 5.71
C LYS A 14 -0.23 11.84 6.63
N ILE A 15 -0.02 12.88 7.45
CA ILE A 15 -1.02 13.42 8.37
C ILE A 15 -1.42 14.87 8.04
N GLY A 16 -0.68 15.52 7.13
CA GLY A 16 -1.04 16.84 6.62
C GLY A 16 -2.27 16.75 5.72
N LYS A 17 -3.34 17.45 6.10
CA LYS A 17 -4.55 17.62 5.27
C LYS A 17 -4.51 18.89 4.42
N ASN A 18 -3.53 19.73 4.66
CA ASN A 18 -3.37 21.00 3.98
C ASN A 18 -2.40 20.85 2.81
N GLY A 19 -2.49 21.77 1.88
CA GLY A 19 -1.64 21.87 0.72
C GLY A 19 -1.85 23.23 0.08
N HIS A 20 -1.07 23.50 -0.95
CA HIS A 20 -1.20 24.71 -1.77
C HIS A 20 -1.10 24.32 -3.23
N TYR A 21 -1.73 25.09 -4.11
CA TYR A 21 -1.48 24.95 -5.53
C TYR A 21 -0.11 25.56 -5.86
N ASN A 22 0.73 24.86 -6.62
CA ASN A 22 1.97 25.40 -7.14
C ASN A 22 1.69 26.37 -8.32
N GLN A 23 2.75 26.95 -8.90
CA GLN A 23 2.64 27.87 -10.04
C GLN A 23 2.08 27.20 -11.31
N ASP A 24 2.15 25.88 -11.39
CA ASP A 24 1.65 25.06 -12.51
C ASP A 24 0.17 24.66 -12.32
N GLY A 25 -0.44 25.01 -11.18
CA GLY A 25 -1.82 24.67 -10.85
C GLY A 25 -2.00 23.28 -10.25
N ASP A 26 -0.91 22.58 -9.92
CA ASP A 26 -0.94 21.29 -9.26
C ASP A 26 -1.07 21.45 -7.75
N TRP A 27 -1.90 20.60 -7.13
CA TRP A 27 -2.01 20.54 -5.68
C TRP A 27 -0.75 19.92 -5.05
N VAL A 28 -0.06 20.68 -4.22
CA VAL A 28 1.10 20.25 -3.43
C VAL A 28 0.67 20.09 -1.97
N SER A 29 0.50 18.85 -1.53
CA SER A 29 0.09 18.54 -0.16
C SER A 29 1.27 18.58 0.83
N ASP A 30 1.03 19.12 2.03
CA ASP A 30 2.01 19.35 3.10
C ASP A 30 2.82 18.10 3.45
N THR A 31 4.14 18.24 3.67
CA THR A 31 5.09 17.13 3.87
C THR A 31 5.08 16.50 5.27
N ASN A 32 4.03 16.71 6.07
CA ASN A 32 3.97 16.15 7.42
C ASN A 32 3.73 14.64 7.39
N ILE A 33 4.82 13.89 7.55
CA ILE A 33 4.85 12.43 7.53
C ILE A 33 5.21 11.92 8.93
N VAL A 34 4.42 11.00 9.45
CA VAL A 34 4.72 10.25 10.68
C VAL A 34 5.21 8.86 10.31
N THR A 35 6.19 8.38 11.05
CA THR A 35 6.72 7.03 10.88
C THR A 35 6.25 6.12 12.00
N VAL A 36 5.68 4.96 11.66
CA VAL A 36 5.14 3.98 12.60
C VAL A 36 5.78 2.62 12.33
N LYS A 37 6.23 1.93 13.38
CA LYS A 37 6.77 0.57 13.28
C LYS A 37 5.63 -0.42 13.44
N ILE A 38 5.45 -1.33 12.48
CA ILE A 38 4.44 -2.39 12.53
C ILE A 38 5.08 -3.78 12.50
N LYS A 39 4.30 -4.80 12.87
CA LYS A 39 4.67 -6.21 12.73
C LYS A 39 3.80 -6.88 11.68
N GLY A 40 4.44 -7.39 10.63
CA GLY A 40 3.75 -8.08 9.54
C GLY A 40 4.61 -9.13 8.86
N ASN A 41 4.01 -9.88 7.95
CA ASN A 41 4.72 -10.78 7.05
C ASN A 41 4.59 -10.19 5.64
N CYS A 42 5.71 -9.75 5.08
CA CYS A 42 5.80 -9.17 3.73
C CYS A 42 6.39 -10.21 2.77
N GLN A 43 5.69 -10.50 1.68
CA GLN A 43 6.03 -11.57 0.74
C GLN A 43 6.02 -11.05 -0.69
N PRO A 44 6.85 -11.61 -1.59
CA PRO A 44 6.71 -11.38 -3.02
C PRO A 44 5.30 -11.75 -3.50
N TYR A 45 4.74 -10.96 -4.41
CA TYR A 45 3.50 -11.34 -5.08
C TYR A 45 3.81 -12.36 -6.20
N ILE A 46 3.14 -13.51 -6.16
CA ILE A 46 3.40 -14.60 -7.11
C ILE A 46 2.21 -14.73 -8.06
N LYS A 47 2.48 -14.81 -9.37
CA LYS A 47 1.47 -15.04 -10.41
C LYS A 47 0.73 -16.34 -10.08
N ASN A 48 -0.60 -16.32 -10.12
CA ASN A 48 -1.50 -17.40 -9.67
C ASN A 48 -1.70 -17.54 -8.16
N SER A 49 -1.28 -16.57 -7.34
CA SER A 49 -1.87 -16.36 -6.00
C SER A 49 -3.31 -15.85 -6.15
N VAL A 50 -4.15 -16.68 -6.78
CA VAL A 50 -5.59 -16.49 -6.85
C VAL A 50 -6.10 -16.85 -5.47
N LYS A 51 -6.46 -15.85 -4.67
CA LYS A 51 -7.38 -16.06 -3.55
C LYS A 51 -8.73 -15.52 -3.98
N ASN A 52 -9.74 -16.38 -3.95
CA ASN A 52 -11.14 -16.07 -4.27
C ASN A 52 -11.45 -15.70 -5.74
N GLY A 53 -10.67 -16.21 -6.70
CA GLY A 53 -11.05 -16.17 -8.13
C GLY A 53 -10.91 -14.81 -8.83
N VAL A 54 -10.47 -13.76 -8.13
CA VAL A 54 -10.24 -12.43 -8.70
C VAL A 54 -8.74 -12.17 -8.77
N GLN A 55 -8.22 -12.09 -9.99
CA GLN A 55 -6.89 -11.55 -10.23
C GLN A 55 -7.01 -10.02 -10.19
N GLU A 56 -6.30 -9.36 -9.27
CA GLU A 56 -6.19 -7.90 -9.36
C GLU A 56 -5.40 -7.53 -10.61
N ILE A 57 -6.01 -6.66 -11.42
CA ILE A 57 -5.37 -6.09 -12.60
C ILE A 57 -4.37 -5.06 -12.08
N LEU A 58 -3.08 -5.36 -12.22
CA LEU A 58 -2.02 -4.41 -11.89
C LEU A 58 -2.07 -3.23 -12.87
N PRO A 59 -1.74 -2.00 -12.42
CA PRO A 59 -1.62 -0.85 -13.32
C PRO A 59 -0.62 -1.10 -14.45
N ASN A 60 -0.86 -0.48 -15.61
CA ASN A 60 0.03 -0.62 -16.78
C ASN A 60 1.48 -0.26 -16.44
N GLY A 61 2.42 -1.15 -16.78
CA GLY A 61 3.85 -0.96 -16.51
C GLY A 61 4.32 -1.45 -15.13
N VAL A 62 3.42 -1.85 -14.24
CA VAL A 62 3.75 -2.51 -12.97
C VAL A 62 3.92 -4.02 -13.20
N THR A 63 5.03 -4.58 -12.74
CA THR A 63 5.29 -6.02 -12.81
C THR A 63 5.13 -6.66 -11.43
N LEU A 64 5.08 -8.00 -11.38
CA LEU A 64 5.00 -8.74 -10.10
C LEU A 64 6.23 -8.51 -9.20
N ALA A 65 7.38 -8.19 -9.79
CA ALA A 65 8.59 -7.87 -9.02
C ALA A 65 8.44 -6.54 -8.27
N ASP A 66 7.57 -5.66 -8.77
CA ASP A 66 7.26 -4.35 -8.20
C ASP A 66 6.15 -4.42 -7.15
N THR A 67 5.62 -5.61 -6.85
CA THR A 67 4.53 -5.77 -5.88
C THR A 67 4.90 -6.67 -4.72
N ARG A 68 4.24 -6.44 -3.58
CA ARG A 68 4.37 -7.26 -2.37
C ARG A 68 2.99 -7.49 -1.77
N ILE A 69 2.84 -8.62 -1.08
CA ILE A 69 1.70 -8.87 -0.21
C ILE A 69 2.14 -8.70 1.22
N LEU A 70 1.42 -7.87 1.96
CA LEU A 70 1.65 -7.65 3.37
C LEU A 70 0.48 -8.17 4.19
N PHE A 71 0.77 -9.14 5.06
CA PHE A 71 -0.14 -9.57 6.10
C PHE A 71 0.20 -8.87 7.42
N THR A 72 -0.74 -8.11 7.97
CA THR A 72 -0.51 -7.38 9.23
C THR A 72 -1.80 -7.20 10.01
N GLY A 73 -1.69 -7.10 11.34
CA GLY A 73 -2.81 -6.71 12.20
C GLY A 73 -2.96 -5.19 12.33
N ALA A 74 -2.02 -4.41 11.79
CA ALA A 74 -2.10 -2.96 11.77
C ALA A 74 -3.04 -2.51 10.64
N LYS A 75 -3.93 -1.55 10.92
CA LYS A 75 -4.79 -0.97 9.89
C LYS A 75 -4.02 0.05 9.07
N LEU A 76 -3.85 -0.22 7.78
CA LEU A 76 -3.20 0.67 6.83
C LEU A 76 -4.24 1.46 6.03
N ILE A 77 -3.84 2.63 5.54
CA ILE A 77 -4.66 3.48 4.69
C ILE A 77 -4.31 3.18 3.23
N THR A 78 -5.30 2.76 2.45
CA THR A 78 -5.21 2.64 1.00
C THR A 78 -5.44 4.01 0.36
N GLY A 79 -4.91 4.23 -0.84
CA GLY A 79 -5.31 5.36 -1.67
C GLY A 79 -6.73 5.13 -2.19
N ASP A 80 -7.67 5.99 -1.85
CA ASP A 80 -9.03 5.99 -2.39
C ASP A 80 -9.33 7.39 -2.93
N ASP A 81 -9.73 7.49 -4.20
CA ASP A 81 -10.08 8.75 -4.85
C ASP A 81 -11.18 9.54 -4.12
N ARG A 82 -11.98 8.88 -3.27
CA ARG A 82 -13.07 9.49 -2.50
C ARG A 82 -12.63 10.08 -1.17
N VAL A 83 -11.51 9.62 -0.63
CA VAL A 83 -10.97 10.09 0.63
C VAL A 83 -9.73 10.90 0.28
N TRP A 84 -9.72 12.20 0.56
CA TRP A 84 -8.53 13.07 0.36
C TRP A 84 -7.38 12.74 1.34
N SER A 85 -7.12 11.45 1.55
CA SER A 85 -6.01 10.89 2.31
C SER A 85 -5.12 10.12 1.36
N GLU A 86 -3.85 10.52 1.33
CA GLU A 86 -2.83 9.74 0.64
C GLU A 86 -2.65 8.37 1.30
N ALA A 87 -2.37 7.37 0.46
CA ALA A 87 -2.06 6.02 0.87
C ALA A 87 -0.85 5.99 1.82
N ASP A 88 -0.85 5.03 2.75
CA ASP A 88 0.35 4.72 3.51
C ASP A 88 1.45 4.19 2.59
N THR A 89 2.69 4.47 2.96
CA THR A 89 3.86 3.88 2.32
C THR A 89 4.57 2.93 3.30
N VAL A 90 4.98 1.75 2.84
CA VAL A 90 5.74 0.76 3.60
C VAL A 90 7.14 0.64 3.02
N GLU A 91 8.15 0.76 3.86
CA GLU A 91 9.55 0.57 3.47
C GLU A 91 9.92 -0.92 3.55
N VAL A 92 10.32 -1.49 2.42
CA VAL A 92 10.74 -2.89 2.27
C VAL A 92 12.04 -2.89 1.46
N ASP A 93 13.12 -3.47 2.00
CA ASP A 93 14.42 -3.57 1.33
C ASP A 93 14.95 -2.22 0.78
N ASN A 94 14.83 -1.14 1.56
CA ASN A 94 15.17 0.25 1.19
C ASN A 94 14.37 0.79 -0.01
N GLN A 95 13.23 0.20 -0.32
CA GLN A 95 12.30 0.67 -1.34
C GLN A 95 10.95 1.01 -0.70
N ASP A 96 10.35 2.09 -1.18
CA ASP A 96 9.05 2.55 -0.73
C ASP A 96 7.94 1.94 -1.59
N TYR A 97 7.01 1.25 -0.92
CA TYR A 97 5.83 0.68 -1.55
C TYR A 97 4.57 1.38 -1.04
N GLU A 98 3.69 1.76 -1.93
CA GLU A 98 2.39 2.32 -1.60
C GLU A 98 1.37 1.22 -1.31
N VAL A 99 0.51 1.42 -0.31
CA VAL A 99 -0.61 0.53 0.01
C VAL A 99 -1.71 0.74 -1.02
N PHE A 100 -1.83 -0.19 -1.96
CA PHE A 100 -2.72 -0.07 -3.12
C PHE A 100 -4.13 -0.56 -2.83
N SER A 101 -4.27 -1.77 -2.27
CA SER A 101 -5.57 -2.34 -1.94
C SER A 101 -5.53 -3.10 -0.62
N GLU A 102 -6.69 -3.15 0.05
CA GLU A 102 -6.94 -3.95 1.24
C GLU A 102 -7.88 -5.09 0.90
N PHE A 103 -7.47 -6.30 1.27
CA PHE A 103 -8.31 -7.47 1.35
C PHE A 103 -8.64 -7.74 2.81
N ASP A 104 -9.83 -7.31 3.20
CA ASP A 104 -10.36 -7.59 4.52
C ASP A 104 -10.99 -8.99 4.55
N TYR A 105 -10.43 -9.87 5.40
CA TYR A 105 -10.97 -11.20 5.64
C TYR A 105 -12.00 -11.23 6.76
N HIS A 106 -12.28 -10.10 7.41
CA HIS A 106 -13.12 -10.07 8.60
C HIS A 106 -14.50 -10.70 8.36
N ASP A 107 -15.09 -10.48 7.19
CA ASP A 107 -16.40 -11.01 6.81
C ASP A 107 -16.37 -12.51 6.41
N GLN A 108 -15.23 -13.02 5.95
CA GLN A 108 -15.10 -14.39 5.43
C GLN A 108 -14.49 -15.36 6.45
N LEU A 109 -13.64 -14.86 7.34
CA LEU A 109 -12.90 -15.63 8.34
C LEU A 109 -12.80 -14.82 9.64
N PRO A 110 -13.83 -14.82 10.51
CA PRO A 110 -13.85 -14.01 11.74
C PRO A 110 -12.73 -14.33 12.75
N LEU A 111 -11.96 -15.40 12.52
CA LEU A 111 -10.83 -15.84 13.34
C LEU A 111 -9.45 -15.47 12.74
N THR A 112 -9.39 -14.70 11.64
CA THR A 112 -8.15 -14.12 11.14
C THR A 112 -7.86 -12.80 11.85
N SER A 113 -6.68 -12.69 12.46
CA SER A 113 -6.25 -11.52 13.22
C SER A 113 -5.42 -10.52 12.41
N HIS A 114 -5.58 -10.52 11.09
CA HIS A 114 -4.78 -9.71 10.18
C HIS A 114 -5.55 -9.41 8.88
N SER A 115 -5.29 -8.23 8.32
CA SER A 115 -5.64 -7.86 6.95
C SER A 115 -4.52 -8.28 6.00
N GLU A 116 -4.87 -8.43 4.73
CA GLU A 116 -3.93 -8.58 3.62
C GLU A 116 -3.94 -7.32 2.77
N TYR A 117 -2.77 -6.78 2.46
CA TYR A 117 -2.62 -5.58 1.64
C TYR A 117 -1.78 -5.89 0.41
N LEU A 118 -2.22 -5.42 -0.76
CA LEU A 118 -1.36 -5.32 -1.93
C LEU A 118 -0.55 -4.04 -1.83
N LEU A 119 0.77 -4.18 -1.95
CA LEU A 119 1.70 -3.07 -2.00
C LEU A 119 2.29 -2.98 -3.40
N ILE A 120 2.41 -1.77 -3.94
CA ILE A 120 3.05 -1.50 -5.24
C ILE A 120 4.20 -0.51 -5.04
N ARG A 121 5.35 -0.75 -5.66
CA ARG A 121 6.48 0.17 -5.63
C ARG A 121 6.07 1.57 -6.07
N LYS A 122 6.36 2.56 -5.23
CA LYS A 122 5.92 3.94 -5.42
C LYS A 122 6.52 4.59 -6.68
N ASP A 123 7.76 4.26 -7.02
CA ASP A 123 8.43 4.75 -8.23
C ASP A 123 7.84 4.20 -9.54
N LYS A 124 7.05 3.13 -9.46
CA LYS A 124 6.35 2.54 -10.63
C LYS A 124 4.93 3.08 -10.80
N MET A 125 4.33 3.59 -9.74
CA MET A 125 2.99 4.17 -9.76
C MET A 125 2.98 5.55 -10.44
N ASN A 126 3.96 6.41 -10.13
CA ASN A 126 4.00 7.79 -10.63
C ASN A 126 4.54 7.95 -12.05
N GLY A 127 4.96 6.86 -12.71
CA GLY A 127 5.49 6.89 -14.08
C GLY A 127 4.45 7.19 -15.17
N GLN A 128 3.17 7.32 -14.81
CA GLN A 128 2.07 7.56 -15.76
C GLN A 128 1.63 9.03 -15.88
N LEU A 129 2.12 9.94 -15.02
CA LEU A 129 1.70 11.36 -15.03
C LEU A 129 2.34 12.22 -16.14
N HIS A 130 3.19 11.64 -17.00
CA HIS A 130 3.92 12.39 -18.06
C HIS A 130 3.61 11.95 -19.49
N LEU A 131 2.51 11.24 -19.72
CA LEU A 131 2.04 10.92 -21.06
C LEU A 131 0.57 11.28 -21.18
N ASN A 132 0.28 12.56 -21.40
CA ASN A 132 -0.78 13.08 -22.27
C ASN A 132 -0.63 14.59 -22.45
#